data_AF-A0A6I3WVR8-F1
#
_entry.id   AF-A0A6I3WVR8-F1
#
_cell.length_a   1.000
_cell.length_b   1.000
_cell.length_c   1.000
_cell.angle_alpha   90.00
_cell.angle_beta   90.00
_cell.angle_gamma   90.00
#
_symmetry.space_group_name_H-M   'P 1'
#
loop_
_entity.id
_entity.type
_entity.pdbx_description
1 polymer ?
#
loop_
_entity_poly.entity_id
_entity_poly.type
_entity_poly.pdbx_seq_one_letter_code
_entity_poly.pdbx_strand_id
1 'polypeptide(L)'
;MTGLPELRARIDELDRRLVQVLAERLDVCREVALVKEGSDTPVIQPNRVREVITSRRQWAIDSGVDPDFAEQVFRVLLAETHRIEVAGSRPDAAPDKAAAPESTRSALDTVATRIDHIVVAAADLAAAEATFTDRLGFHRVHPADGEVPGVRIVAAGGVTIVLVGAEAGPAVAAYLQRYGSGIQHVAIDVLNAGYARAALTAVDAPLLTDVVVDASGHEQFFTIRDPSIGLQLGFISRTGHRVGIGAANVLALFEAIDESD
;
A
#
# COMPACT_ATOMS: atom_id res chain seq x y z
N MET A 1 -9.27 30.15 -21.86
CA MET A 1 -9.21 28.72 -21.49
C MET A 1 -7.79 28.44 -21.08
N THR A 2 -7.57 28.02 -19.84
CA THR A 2 -6.23 27.74 -19.31
C THR A 2 -5.65 26.52 -20.03
N GLY A 3 -4.47 26.65 -20.64
CA GLY A 3 -3.83 25.56 -21.38
C GLY A 3 -3.24 24.50 -20.46
N LEU A 4 -3.04 23.26 -20.96
CA LEU A 4 -2.34 22.21 -20.21
C LEU A 4 -0.97 22.67 -19.65
N PRO A 5 -0.13 23.43 -20.39
CA PRO A 5 1.12 23.95 -19.83
C PRO A 5 0.94 24.88 -18.63
N GLU A 6 -0.07 25.75 -18.65
CA GLU A 6 -0.35 26.69 -17.56
C GLU A 6 -0.85 25.96 -16.30
N LEU A 7 -1.68 24.93 -16.47
CA LEU A 7 -2.13 24.09 -15.36
C LEU A 7 -0.96 23.32 -14.74
N ARG A 8 -0.04 22.78 -15.56
CA ARG A 8 1.18 22.11 -15.08
C ARG A 8 2.08 23.07 -14.32
N ALA A 9 2.34 24.26 -14.85
CA ALA A 9 3.11 25.28 -14.14
C ALA A 9 2.49 25.67 -12.78
N ARG A 10 1.15 25.69 -12.70
CA ARG A 10 0.45 25.91 -11.43
C ARG A 10 0.62 24.76 -10.45
N ILE A 11 0.64 23.51 -10.93
CA ILE A 11 0.95 22.33 -10.10
C ILE A 11 2.39 22.44 -9.60
N ASP A 12 3.36 22.72 -10.47
CA ASP A 12 4.77 22.86 -10.10
C ASP A 12 4.99 23.94 -9.02
N GLU A 13 4.23 25.04 -9.08
CA GLU A 13 4.25 26.08 -8.05
C GLU A 13 3.71 25.58 -6.69
N LEU A 14 2.59 24.86 -6.71
CA LEU A 14 2.00 24.28 -5.50
C LEU A 14 2.94 23.23 -4.90
N ASP A 15 3.58 22.41 -5.72
CA ASP A 15 4.52 21.38 -5.30
C ASP A 15 5.78 22.01 -4.69
N ARG A 16 6.28 23.10 -5.25
CA ARG A 16 7.41 23.85 -4.64
C ARG A 16 7.04 24.38 -3.25
N ARG A 17 5.84 24.94 -3.09
CA ARG A 17 5.34 25.40 -1.80
C ARG A 17 5.14 24.25 -0.82
N LEU A 18 4.67 23.09 -1.29
CA LEU A 18 4.54 21.89 -0.47
C LEU A 18 5.90 21.47 0.08
N VAL A 19 6.95 21.43 -0.76
CA VAL A 19 8.32 21.11 -0.32
C VAL A 19 8.83 22.10 0.73
N GLN A 20 8.55 23.40 0.57
CA GLN A 20 8.91 24.41 1.57
C GLN A 20 8.20 24.19 2.92
N VAL A 21 6.88 23.93 2.90
CA VAL A 21 6.10 23.61 4.11
C VAL A 21 6.61 22.34 4.78
N LEU A 22 7.02 21.33 4.00
CA LEU A 22 7.64 20.12 4.54
C LEU A 22 8.96 20.45 5.24
N ALA A 23 9.83 21.26 4.64
CA ALA A 23 11.08 21.67 5.27
C ALA A 23 10.85 22.38 6.61
N GLU A 24 9.96 23.39 6.63
CA GLU A 24 9.58 24.11 7.85
C GLU A 24 9.01 23.16 8.91
N ARG A 25 8.14 22.22 8.52
CA ARG A 25 7.57 21.22 9.43
C ARG A 25 8.67 20.35 10.06
N LEU A 26 9.66 19.93 9.28
CA LEU A 26 10.76 19.10 9.80
C LEU A 26 11.69 19.88 10.73
N ASP A 27 11.90 21.17 10.50
CA ASP A 27 12.64 22.05 11.41
C ASP A 27 11.94 22.13 12.78
N VAL A 28 10.62 22.35 12.79
CA VAL A 28 9.81 22.31 14.02
C VAL A 28 9.87 20.94 14.69
N CYS A 29 9.89 19.84 13.93
CA CYS A 29 10.06 18.51 14.52
C CYS A 29 11.40 18.33 15.23
N ARG A 30 12.49 18.96 14.74
CA ARG A 30 13.79 18.93 15.44
C ARG A 30 13.74 19.72 16.75
N GLU A 31 13.07 20.88 16.76
CA GLU A 31 12.85 21.63 18.00
C GLU A 31 12.04 20.81 19.01
N VAL A 32 10.98 20.13 18.56
CA VAL A 32 10.19 19.22 19.41
C VAL A 32 11.05 18.08 19.95
N ALA A 33 11.94 17.51 19.13
CA ALA A 33 12.88 16.48 19.57
C ALA A 33 13.78 16.98 20.71
N LEU A 34 14.38 18.16 20.56
CA LEU A 34 15.23 18.77 21.60
C LEU A 34 14.48 19.03 22.92
N VAL A 35 13.23 19.49 22.83
CA VAL A 35 12.37 19.68 24.02
C VAL A 35 12.06 18.33 24.68
N LYS A 36 11.81 17.28 23.89
CA LYS A 36 11.53 15.92 24.39
C LYS A 36 12.76 15.27 25.00
N GLU A 37 13.97 15.51 24.47
CA GLU A 37 15.22 15.03 25.09
C GLU A 37 15.46 15.64 26.48
N GLY A 38 15.02 16.88 26.70
CA GLY A 38 15.08 17.55 28.00
C GLY A 38 13.96 17.18 28.99
N SER A 39 13.06 16.27 28.63
CA SER A 39 11.92 15.83 29.46
C SER A 39 11.77 14.31 29.46
N ASP A 40 11.06 13.72 30.43
CA ASP A 40 10.75 12.28 30.41
C ASP A 40 9.63 11.91 29.39
N THR A 41 9.52 12.67 28.30
CA THR A 41 8.46 12.49 27.31
C THR A 41 8.82 11.38 26.32
N PRO A 42 7.99 10.32 26.17
CA PRO A 42 8.26 9.27 25.19
C PRO A 42 8.32 9.79 23.76
N VAL A 43 9.23 9.21 22.96
CA VAL A 43 9.34 9.45 21.51
C VAL A 43 7.99 9.19 20.83
N ILE A 44 7.39 8.01 21.06
CA ILE A 44 6.07 7.68 20.53
C ILE A 44 5.00 7.93 21.58
N GLN A 45 4.01 8.75 21.22
CA GLN A 45 2.82 9.02 22.03
C GLN A 45 1.58 8.55 21.26
N PRO A 46 1.03 7.35 21.54
CA PRO A 46 -0.05 6.76 20.75
C PRO A 46 -1.30 7.64 20.64
N ASN A 47 -1.67 8.33 21.71
CA ASN A 47 -2.81 9.26 21.69
C ASN A 47 -2.58 10.40 20.71
N ARG A 48 -1.36 10.96 20.68
CA ARG A 48 -1.00 12.03 19.75
C ARG A 48 -1.08 11.57 18.30
N VAL A 49 -0.62 10.37 18.00
CA VAL A 49 -0.74 9.78 16.65
C VAL A 49 -2.21 9.68 16.25
N ARG A 50 -3.07 9.13 17.13
CA ARG A 50 -4.52 9.04 16.84
C ARG A 50 -5.15 10.41 16.63
N GLU A 51 -4.86 11.39 17.47
CA GLU A 51 -5.36 12.77 17.32
C GLU A 51 -4.93 13.41 16.00
N VAL A 52 -3.66 13.26 15.61
CA VAL A 52 -3.16 13.80 14.34
C VAL A 52 -3.90 13.14 13.18
N ILE A 53 -4.03 11.82 13.17
CA ILE A 53 -4.74 11.13 12.08
C ILE A 53 -6.20 11.55 12.02
N THR A 54 -6.93 11.51 13.14
CA THR A 54 -8.36 11.88 13.19
C THR A 54 -8.58 13.33 12.76
N SER A 55 -7.79 14.28 13.27
CA SER A 55 -7.94 15.70 12.91
C SER A 55 -7.62 15.97 11.44
N ARG A 56 -6.61 15.31 10.88
CA ARG A 56 -6.23 15.49 9.46
C ARG A 56 -7.23 14.87 8.50
N ARG A 57 -7.84 13.74 8.86
CA ARG A 57 -8.99 13.18 8.13
C ARG A 57 -10.14 14.19 8.10
N GLN A 58 -10.45 14.81 9.24
CA GLN A 58 -11.52 15.81 9.29
C GLN A 58 -11.20 17.03 8.41
N TRP A 59 -9.97 17.57 8.48
CA TRP A 59 -9.56 18.68 7.62
C TRP A 59 -9.61 18.35 6.13
N ALA A 60 -9.30 17.11 5.77
CA ALA A 60 -9.41 16.63 4.40
C ALA A 60 -10.87 16.65 3.94
N ILE A 61 -11.79 16.12 4.75
CA ILE A 61 -13.25 16.18 4.49
C ILE A 61 -13.70 17.63 4.29
N ASP A 62 -13.32 18.52 5.21
CA ASP A 62 -13.71 19.94 5.17
C ASP A 62 -13.15 20.65 3.92
N SER A 63 -12.04 20.16 3.37
CA SER A 63 -11.35 20.73 2.20
C SER A 63 -11.67 20.02 0.88
N GLY A 64 -12.56 19.02 0.88
CA GLY A 64 -12.87 18.21 -0.30
C GLY A 64 -11.73 17.31 -0.77
N VAL A 65 -10.80 16.97 0.13
CA VAL A 65 -9.73 16.00 -0.11
C VAL A 65 -10.16 14.64 0.44
N ASP A 66 -9.81 13.57 -0.27
CA ASP A 66 -10.04 12.21 0.19
C ASP A 66 -9.35 11.98 1.56
N PRO A 67 -10.09 11.61 2.62
CA PRO A 67 -9.53 11.46 3.96
C PRO A 67 -8.53 10.30 4.09
N ASP A 68 -8.67 9.25 3.29
CA ASP A 68 -7.75 8.12 3.29
C ASP A 68 -6.44 8.48 2.59
N PHE A 69 -6.50 9.26 1.51
CA PHE A 69 -5.30 9.86 0.91
C PHE A 69 -4.58 10.79 1.88
N ALA A 70 -5.30 11.69 2.54
CA ALA A 70 -4.70 12.59 3.53
C ALA A 70 -4.04 11.79 4.68
N GLU A 71 -4.74 10.78 5.21
CA GLU A 71 -4.18 9.88 6.22
C GLU A 71 -2.87 9.23 5.76
N GLN A 72 -2.80 8.71 4.52
CA GLN A 72 -1.57 8.11 3.99
C GLN A 72 -0.41 9.10 3.97
N VAL A 73 -0.64 10.33 3.49
CA VAL A 73 0.38 11.40 3.51
C VAL A 73 0.84 11.67 4.94
N PHE A 74 -0.09 11.86 5.88
CA PHE A 74 0.28 12.17 7.26
C PHE A 74 0.94 11.02 8.00
N ARG A 75 0.67 9.75 7.64
CA ARG A 75 1.41 8.60 8.16
C ARG A 75 2.86 8.61 7.73
N VAL A 76 3.14 8.94 6.46
CA VAL A 76 4.53 9.12 5.96
C VAL A 76 5.21 10.27 6.72
N LEU A 77 4.52 11.39 6.92
CA LEU A 77 5.07 12.52 7.67
C LEU A 77 5.34 12.20 9.15
N LEU A 78 4.49 11.41 9.79
CA LEU A 78 4.69 10.95 11.17
C LEU A 78 5.87 9.99 11.27
N ALA A 79 6.01 9.06 10.30
CA ALA A 79 7.14 8.15 10.24
C ALA A 79 8.47 8.91 10.10
N GLU A 80 8.52 9.94 9.25
CA GLU A 80 9.71 10.77 9.10
C GLU A 80 10.02 11.60 10.36
N THR A 81 8.99 12.16 11.02
CA THR A 81 9.17 12.83 12.32
C THR A 81 9.79 11.88 13.35
N HIS A 82 9.28 10.66 13.48
CA HIS A 82 9.85 9.68 14.41
C HIS A 82 11.28 9.30 14.05
N ARG A 83 11.60 9.16 12.76
CA ARG A 83 12.98 8.90 12.31
C ARG A 83 13.92 10.01 12.76
N ILE A 84 13.52 11.27 12.64
CA ILE A 84 14.32 12.43 13.08
C ILE A 84 14.47 12.45 14.61
N GLU A 85 13.39 12.21 15.36
CA GLU A 85 13.44 12.17 16.84
C GLU A 85 14.38 11.05 17.34
N VAL A 86 14.39 9.88 16.69
CA VAL A 86 15.31 8.78 17.05
C VAL A 86 16.74 9.04 16.56
N ALA A 87 16.89 9.64 15.38
CA ALA A 87 18.21 9.96 14.81
C ALA A 87 18.92 11.10 15.56
N GLY A 88 18.20 12.06 16.17
CA GLY A 88 18.81 13.07 17.04
C GLY A 88 19.67 12.46 18.15
N SER A 89 19.30 11.25 18.61
CA SER A 89 20.05 10.49 19.60
C SER A 89 21.24 9.67 19.05
N ARG A 90 21.47 9.64 17.72
CA ARG A 90 22.55 8.89 17.06
C ARG A 90 23.35 9.78 16.09
N PRO A 91 24.69 9.79 16.11
CA PRO A 91 25.48 10.56 15.17
C PRO A 91 25.54 9.87 13.80
N ASP A 92 24.45 9.93 13.04
CA ASP A 92 24.38 9.42 11.68
C ASP A 92 24.66 10.55 10.66
N ALA A 93 25.61 10.33 9.75
CA ALA A 93 25.88 11.27 8.67
C ALA A 93 24.66 11.37 7.73
N ALA A 94 24.36 12.58 7.26
CA ALA A 94 23.31 12.76 6.25
C ALA A 94 23.69 11.94 5.00
N PRO A 95 22.77 11.09 4.48
CA PRO A 95 23.08 10.29 3.30
C PRO A 95 23.30 11.19 2.09
N ASP A 96 24.39 10.94 1.36
CA ASP A 96 24.72 11.65 0.13
C ASP A 96 23.80 11.15 -0.99
N LYS A 97 22.69 11.87 -1.21
CA LYS A 97 21.66 11.50 -2.20
C LYS A 97 21.69 12.50 -3.34
N ALA A 98 22.45 12.20 -4.39
CA ALA A 98 22.33 12.91 -5.66
C ALA A 98 20.99 12.53 -6.33
N ALA A 99 20.35 13.50 -6.99
CA ALA A 99 19.27 13.22 -7.93
C ALA A 99 19.87 12.44 -9.11
N ALA A 100 19.93 11.12 -9.00
CA ALA A 100 20.50 10.27 -10.04
C ALA A 100 19.71 10.42 -11.35
N PRO A 101 20.37 10.46 -12.52
CA PRO A 101 19.69 10.51 -13.81
C PRO A 101 18.83 9.25 -14.03
N GLU A 102 17.70 9.42 -14.73
CA GLU A 102 16.70 8.39 -15.06
C GLU A 102 17.28 7.09 -15.62
N SER A 103 18.46 7.13 -16.25
CA SER A 103 19.11 6.00 -16.94
C SER A 103 19.53 4.81 -16.06
N THR A 104 19.31 4.87 -14.75
CA THR A 104 19.64 3.79 -13.79
C THR A 104 18.40 3.10 -13.23
N ARG A 105 17.19 3.56 -13.59
CA ARG A 105 15.92 3.10 -13.03
C ARG A 105 15.13 2.30 -14.07
N SER A 106 14.46 1.24 -13.62
CA SER A 106 13.59 0.45 -14.51
C SER A 106 12.31 1.24 -14.85
N ALA A 107 11.64 0.89 -15.96
CA ALA A 107 10.35 1.52 -16.29
C ALA A 107 9.27 1.29 -15.21
N LEU A 108 9.41 0.24 -14.38
CA LEU A 108 8.53 0.01 -13.24
C LEU A 108 8.75 1.05 -12.12
N ASP A 109 9.96 1.60 -11.96
CA ASP A 109 10.29 2.65 -10.98
C ASP A 109 9.45 3.92 -11.19
N THR A 110 9.02 4.16 -12.43
CA THR A 110 8.19 5.32 -12.80
C THR A 110 6.76 5.21 -12.28
N VAL A 111 6.25 3.99 -12.03
CA VAL A 111 4.82 3.76 -11.75
C VAL A 111 4.52 2.99 -10.47
N ALA A 112 5.45 2.19 -9.94
CA ALA A 112 5.25 1.47 -8.68
C ALA A 112 5.33 2.44 -7.49
N THR A 113 4.38 2.33 -6.56
CA THR A 113 4.26 3.28 -5.45
C THR A 113 4.47 2.64 -4.09
N ARG A 114 3.89 1.46 -3.84
CA ARG A 114 3.96 0.73 -2.56
C ARG A 114 3.43 -0.70 -2.69
N ILE A 115 3.57 -1.48 -1.63
CA ILE A 115 2.72 -2.68 -1.44
C ILE A 115 1.31 -2.21 -1.12
N ASP A 116 0.32 -2.67 -1.88
CA ASP A 116 -1.09 -2.37 -1.64
C ASP A 116 -1.67 -3.30 -0.57
N HIS A 117 -1.49 -4.61 -0.75
CA HIS A 117 -1.94 -5.64 0.18
C HIS A 117 -1.18 -6.96 -0.02
N ILE A 118 -1.32 -7.86 0.94
CA ILE A 118 -0.80 -9.22 0.87
C ILE A 118 -1.95 -10.20 1.00
N VAL A 119 -2.00 -11.20 0.13
CA VAL A 119 -2.98 -12.29 0.21
C VAL A 119 -2.31 -13.52 0.79
N VAL A 120 -2.95 -14.11 1.81
CA VAL A 120 -2.48 -15.30 2.52
C VAL A 120 -3.53 -16.39 2.38
N ALA A 121 -3.16 -17.49 1.72
CA ALA A 121 -3.96 -18.71 1.74
C ALA A 121 -3.79 -19.38 3.11
N ALA A 122 -4.90 -19.74 3.75
CA ALA A 122 -4.91 -20.33 5.09
C ALA A 122 -5.78 -21.60 5.12
N ALA A 123 -5.17 -22.74 5.45
CA ALA A 123 -5.90 -23.99 5.66
C ALA A 123 -6.87 -23.91 6.85
N ASP A 124 -6.51 -23.14 7.89
CA ASP A 124 -7.38 -22.80 9.01
C ASP A 124 -7.58 -21.27 9.04
N LEU A 125 -8.64 -20.82 8.38
CA LEU A 125 -8.94 -19.40 8.21
C LEU A 125 -9.24 -18.72 9.56
N ALA A 126 -9.95 -19.41 10.46
CA ALA A 126 -10.33 -18.86 11.75
C ALA A 126 -9.12 -18.67 12.66
N ALA A 127 -8.20 -19.65 12.72
CA ALA A 127 -6.97 -19.53 13.49
C ALA A 127 -6.03 -18.46 12.91
N ALA A 128 -6.00 -18.31 11.57
CA ALA A 128 -5.25 -17.24 10.92
C ALA A 128 -5.81 -15.85 11.29
N GLU A 129 -7.13 -15.65 11.19
CA GLU A 129 -7.80 -14.41 11.59
C GLU A 129 -7.50 -14.08 13.06
N ALA A 130 -7.69 -15.04 13.97
CA ALA A 130 -7.43 -14.88 15.40
C ALA A 130 -5.96 -14.52 15.69
N THR A 131 -5.00 -15.04 14.92
CA THR A 131 -3.60 -14.66 15.08
C THR A 131 -3.40 -13.17 14.79
N PHE A 132 -3.98 -12.67 13.70
CA PHE A 132 -3.88 -11.26 13.34
C PHE A 132 -4.62 -10.36 14.33
N THR A 133 -5.84 -10.71 14.71
CA THR A 133 -6.66 -9.87 15.60
C THR A 133 -6.19 -9.91 17.05
N ASP A 134 -5.96 -11.10 17.59
CA ASP A 134 -5.81 -11.28 19.03
C ASP A 134 -4.36 -11.16 19.49
N ARG A 135 -3.40 -11.43 18.58
CA ARG A 135 -1.96 -11.44 18.91
C ARG A 135 -1.18 -10.32 18.25
N LEU A 136 -1.60 -9.87 17.08
CA LEU A 136 -0.87 -8.86 16.29
C LEU A 136 -1.57 -7.49 16.25
N GLY A 137 -2.77 -7.37 16.82
CA GLY A 137 -3.48 -6.11 16.97
C GLY A 137 -4.09 -5.56 15.68
N PHE A 138 -4.31 -6.41 14.68
CA PHE A 138 -5.11 -6.06 13.50
C PHE A 138 -6.59 -6.03 13.86
N HIS A 139 -7.39 -5.39 13.01
CA HIS A 139 -8.85 -5.42 13.11
C HIS A 139 -9.46 -5.85 11.79
N ARG A 140 -10.66 -6.43 11.86
CA ARG A 140 -11.40 -6.86 10.67
C ARG A 140 -11.91 -5.64 9.90
N VAL A 141 -11.78 -5.73 8.58
CA VAL A 141 -12.33 -4.78 7.61
C VAL A 141 -13.26 -5.53 6.67
N HIS A 142 -14.34 -4.88 6.24
CA HIS A 142 -15.29 -5.48 5.31
C HIS A 142 -14.79 -5.34 3.87
N PRO A 143 -14.94 -6.38 3.02
CA PRO A 143 -14.68 -6.25 1.59
C PRO A 143 -15.62 -5.24 0.95
N ALA A 144 -15.14 -4.56 -0.09
CA ALA A 144 -15.89 -3.52 -0.77
C ALA A 144 -17.13 -4.03 -1.51
N ASP A 145 -17.08 -5.28 -1.97
CA ASP A 145 -18.13 -5.99 -2.70
C ASP A 145 -18.99 -6.88 -1.78
N GLY A 146 -18.85 -6.74 -0.46
CA GLY A 146 -19.63 -7.48 0.54
C GLY A 146 -18.91 -8.69 1.13
N GLU A 147 -19.49 -9.29 2.17
CA GLU A 147 -18.89 -10.47 2.80
C GLU A 147 -18.95 -11.68 1.88
N VAL A 148 -17.79 -12.31 1.68
CA VAL A 148 -17.65 -13.56 0.91
C VAL A 148 -17.21 -14.68 1.85
N PRO A 149 -17.86 -15.86 1.83
CA PRO A 149 -17.39 -17.03 2.56
C PRO A 149 -15.91 -17.32 2.26
N GLY A 150 -15.15 -17.70 3.28
CA GLY A 150 -13.73 -18.00 3.11
C GLY A 150 -12.80 -16.79 2.88
N VAL A 151 -13.31 -15.56 2.79
CA VAL A 151 -12.46 -14.35 2.64
C VAL A 151 -12.55 -13.48 3.90
N ARG A 152 -11.41 -13.08 4.45
CA ARG A 152 -11.31 -12.16 5.59
C ARG A 152 -10.28 -11.09 5.31
N ILE A 153 -10.60 -9.82 5.56
CA ILE A 153 -9.63 -8.74 5.46
C ILE A 153 -9.32 -8.26 6.86
N VAL A 154 -8.02 -8.21 7.18
CA VAL A 154 -7.52 -7.65 8.44
C VAL A 154 -6.56 -6.50 8.13
N ALA A 155 -6.66 -5.42 8.89
CA ALA A 155 -5.85 -4.23 8.68
C ALA A 155 -5.25 -3.68 9.98
N ALA A 156 -4.12 -2.99 9.85
CA ALA A 156 -3.48 -2.23 10.93
C ALA A 156 -2.67 -1.07 10.36
N GLY A 157 -3.06 0.18 10.67
CA GLY A 157 -2.22 1.35 10.39
C GLY A 157 -1.86 1.59 8.92
N GLY A 158 -2.69 1.16 7.98
CA GLY A 158 -2.43 1.23 6.53
C GLY A 158 -1.81 -0.02 5.92
N VAL A 159 -1.55 -1.05 6.73
CA VAL A 159 -1.17 -2.40 6.28
C VAL A 159 -2.43 -3.23 6.14
N THR A 160 -2.59 -3.90 4.99
CA THR A 160 -3.77 -4.73 4.69
C THR A 160 -3.36 -6.14 4.32
N ILE A 161 -4.02 -7.12 4.95
CA ILE A 161 -3.83 -8.54 4.68
C ILE A 161 -5.18 -9.15 4.38
N VAL A 162 -5.26 -9.93 3.31
CA VAL A 162 -6.44 -10.71 2.94
C VAL A 162 -6.16 -12.17 3.21
N LEU A 163 -6.93 -12.79 4.09
CA LEU A 163 -6.87 -14.21 4.41
C LEU A 163 -7.93 -14.93 3.57
N VAL A 164 -7.52 -16.02 2.91
CA VAL A 164 -8.39 -16.79 2.03
C VAL A 164 -8.33 -18.27 2.42
N GLY A 165 -9.48 -18.82 2.79
CA GLY A 165 -9.68 -20.23 3.14
C GLY A 165 -10.36 -21.02 2.05
N ALA A 166 -10.32 -22.35 2.13
CA ALA A 166 -10.91 -23.26 1.15
C ALA A 166 -12.42 -23.03 0.93
N GLU A 167 -13.12 -22.44 1.90
CA GLU A 167 -14.53 -22.09 1.82
C GLU A 167 -14.84 -20.99 0.79
N ALA A 168 -13.81 -20.32 0.27
CA ALA A 168 -13.96 -19.30 -0.76
C ALA A 168 -14.18 -19.90 -2.17
N GLY A 169 -13.86 -21.18 -2.38
CA GLY A 169 -14.17 -21.85 -3.64
C GLY A 169 -13.24 -23.02 -3.98
N PRO A 170 -13.58 -23.80 -5.02
CA PRO A 170 -12.82 -24.98 -5.43
C PRO A 170 -11.38 -24.64 -5.86
N ALA A 171 -11.17 -23.54 -6.57
CA ALA A 171 -9.84 -23.08 -6.97
C ALA A 171 -8.93 -22.78 -5.76
N VAL A 172 -9.50 -22.19 -4.69
CA VAL A 172 -8.76 -21.95 -3.44
C VAL A 172 -8.45 -23.27 -2.72
N ALA A 173 -9.41 -24.19 -2.68
CA ALA A 173 -9.20 -25.51 -2.09
C ALA A 173 -8.10 -26.30 -2.83
N ALA A 174 -8.07 -26.25 -4.16
CA ALA A 174 -7.03 -26.85 -4.99
C ALA A 174 -5.66 -26.20 -4.74
N TYR A 175 -5.61 -24.86 -4.67
CA TYR A 175 -4.40 -24.12 -4.33
C TYR A 175 -3.84 -24.55 -2.97
N LEU A 176 -4.67 -24.63 -1.93
CA LEU A 176 -4.27 -25.04 -0.59
C LEU A 176 -3.79 -26.49 -0.54
N GLN A 177 -4.39 -27.40 -1.31
CA GLN A 177 -3.91 -28.78 -1.43
C GLN A 177 -2.53 -28.86 -2.08
N ARG A 178 -2.27 -28.01 -3.09
CA ARG A 178 -1.03 -28.02 -3.85
C ARG A 178 0.12 -27.30 -3.14
N TYR A 179 -0.15 -26.18 -2.50
CA TYR A 179 0.88 -25.27 -1.96
C TYR A 179 0.84 -25.10 -0.44
N GLY A 180 -0.24 -25.51 0.23
CA GLY A 180 -0.43 -25.32 1.66
C GLY A 180 -0.72 -23.86 2.04
N SER A 181 -0.70 -23.59 3.35
CA SER A 181 -0.86 -22.22 3.87
C SER A 181 0.38 -21.37 3.59
N GLY A 182 0.18 -20.10 3.24
CA GLY A 182 1.27 -19.16 2.98
C GLY A 182 0.82 -17.92 2.22
N ILE A 183 1.77 -17.03 1.95
CA ILE A 183 1.52 -15.89 1.06
C ILE A 183 1.23 -16.44 -0.34
N GLN A 184 0.05 -16.12 -0.87
CA GLN A 184 -0.33 -16.48 -2.22
C GLN A 184 0.17 -15.43 -3.21
N HIS A 185 -0.07 -14.14 -2.95
CA HIS A 185 0.56 -13.06 -3.70
C HIS A 185 0.81 -11.80 -2.86
N VAL A 186 1.72 -10.97 -3.37
CA VAL A 186 1.95 -9.60 -2.91
C VAL A 186 1.51 -8.64 -3.99
N ALA A 187 0.59 -7.73 -3.67
CA ALA A 187 0.07 -6.75 -4.62
C ALA A 187 0.86 -5.43 -4.55
N ILE A 188 1.29 -4.92 -5.69
CA ILE A 188 2.00 -3.66 -5.87
C ILE A 188 1.03 -2.63 -6.44
N ASP A 189 0.88 -1.51 -5.73
CA ASP A 189 0.11 -0.35 -6.18
C ASP A 189 0.90 0.36 -7.30
N VAL A 190 0.28 0.54 -8.46
CA VAL A 190 0.87 1.20 -9.63
C VAL A 190 -0.01 2.33 -10.13
N LEU A 191 0.60 3.42 -10.62
CA LEU A 191 -0.11 4.57 -11.16
C LEU A 191 -0.97 4.24 -12.40
N ASN A 192 -0.57 3.20 -13.14
CA ASN A 192 -1.28 2.73 -14.33
C ASN A 192 -0.94 1.25 -14.58
N ALA A 193 -1.93 0.36 -14.55
CA ALA A 193 -1.68 -1.07 -14.67
C ALA A 193 -1.28 -1.46 -16.10
N GLY A 194 -1.88 -0.83 -17.12
CA GLY A 194 -1.51 -1.05 -18.52
C GLY A 194 -0.05 -0.73 -18.83
N TYR A 195 0.42 0.43 -18.36
CA TYR A 195 1.82 0.84 -18.51
C TYR A 195 2.76 -0.10 -17.76
N ALA A 196 2.44 -0.45 -16.50
CA ALA A 196 3.24 -1.38 -15.71
C ALA A 196 3.36 -2.75 -16.41
N ARG A 197 2.26 -3.28 -16.94
CA ARG A 197 2.25 -4.55 -17.69
C ARG A 197 3.10 -4.45 -18.96
N ALA A 198 3.00 -3.36 -19.71
CA ALA A 198 3.80 -3.14 -20.91
C ALA A 198 5.31 -3.05 -20.58
N ALA A 199 5.66 -2.34 -19.50
CA ALA A 199 7.04 -2.26 -19.01
C ALA A 199 7.61 -3.64 -18.63
N LEU A 200 6.82 -4.48 -17.97
CA LEU A 200 7.20 -5.85 -17.63
C LEU A 200 7.30 -6.76 -18.85
N THR A 201 6.41 -6.59 -19.84
CA THR A 201 6.47 -7.32 -21.11
C THR A 201 7.76 -6.99 -21.87
N ALA A 202 8.20 -5.73 -21.85
CA ALA A 202 9.42 -5.29 -22.55
C ALA A 202 10.72 -5.90 -22.00
N VAL A 203 10.68 -6.52 -20.83
CA VAL A 203 11.81 -7.24 -20.20
C VAL A 203 11.53 -8.73 -20.05
N ASP A 204 10.58 -9.26 -20.82
CA ASP A 204 10.18 -10.68 -20.85
C ASP A 204 9.79 -11.23 -19.45
N ALA A 205 9.16 -10.41 -18.61
CA ALA A 205 8.67 -10.86 -17.32
C ALA A 205 7.55 -11.91 -17.49
N PRO A 206 7.47 -12.93 -16.62
CA PRO A 206 6.52 -14.01 -16.78
C PRO A 206 5.13 -13.60 -16.26
N LEU A 207 4.32 -13.07 -17.15
CA LEU A 207 2.94 -12.62 -16.88
C LEU A 207 1.95 -13.79 -16.98
N LEU A 208 0.95 -13.80 -16.10
CA LEU A 208 -0.13 -14.80 -16.09
C LEU A 208 -1.40 -14.25 -16.76
N THR A 209 -1.80 -13.03 -16.41
CA THR A 209 -3.07 -12.45 -16.88
C THR A 209 -2.87 -11.18 -17.69
N ASP A 210 -3.85 -10.86 -18.52
CA ASP A 210 -4.04 -9.51 -19.02
C ASP A 210 -4.52 -8.56 -17.92
N VAL A 211 -4.57 -7.27 -18.23
CA VAL A 211 -5.16 -6.27 -17.33
C VAL A 211 -6.67 -6.46 -17.32
N VAL A 212 -7.20 -6.75 -16.14
CA VAL A 212 -8.63 -6.88 -15.87
C VAL A 212 -9.10 -5.63 -15.11
N VAL A 213 -10.28 -5.13 -15.46
CA VAL A 213 -10.91 -3.98 -14.78
C VAL A 213 -12.14 -4.45 -14.04
N ASP A 214 -12.20 -4.16 -12.74
CA ASP A 214 -13.34 -4.52 -11.90
C ASP A 214 -14.50 -3.50 -12.01
N ALA A 215 -15.61 -3.80 -11.31
CA ALA A 215 -16.79 -2.92 -11.29
C ALA A 215 -16.54 -1.54 -10.63
N SER A 216 -15.47 -1.40 -9.84
CA SER A 216 -15.05 -0.15 -9.20
C SER A 216 -14.04 0.64 -10.06
N GLY A 217 -13.62 0.09 -11.21
CA GLY A 217 -12.60 0.68 -12.07
C GLY A 217 -11.16 0.37 -11.63
N HIS A 218 -10.95 -0.52 -10.66
CA HIS A 218 -9.60 -0.97 -10.35
C HIS A 218 -9.07 -1.84 -11.49
N GLU A 219 -7.88 -1.52 -11.97
CA GLU A 219 -7.18 -2.31 -12.97
C GLU A 219 -6.18 -3.22 -12.28
N GLN A 220 -6.13 -4.50 -12.64
CA GLN A 220 -5.13 -5.40 -12.07
C GLN A 220 -4.65 -6.46 -13.05
N PHE A 221 -3.44 -6.97 -12.83
CA PHE A 221 -2.90 -8.15 -13.51
C PHE A 221 -1.90 -8.87 -12.60
N PHE A 222 -1.55 -10.10 -12.98
CA PHE A 222 -0.70 -10.95 -12.17
C PHE A 222 0.46 -11.55 -12.97
N THR A 223 1.56 -11.83 -12.27
CA THR A 223 2.63 -12.69 -12.77
C THR A 223 2.28 -14.16 -12.54
N ILE A 224 3.03 -15.05 -13.17
CA ILE A 224 3.06 -16.45 -12.70
C ILE A 224 3.65 -16.51 -11.29
N ARG A 225 3.42 -17.63 -10.61
CA ARG A 225 4.16 -17.96 -9.39
C ARG A 225 5.58 -18.39 -9.75
N ASP A 226 6.57 -17.65 -9.29
CA ASP A 226 7.97 -17.98 -9.54
C ASP A 226 8.34 -19.30 -8.83
N PRO A 227 8.83 -20.33 -9.54
CA PRO A 227 9.12 -21.63 -8.95
C PRO A 227 10.37 -21.63 -8.05
N SER A 228 11.27 -20.67 -8.22
CA SER A 228 12.54 -20.60 -7.47
C SER A 228 12.38 -19.97 -6.10
N ILE A 229 11.49 -18.97 -5.96
CA ILE A 229 11.24 -18.25 -4.70
C ILE A 229 9.85 -18.46 -4.14
N GLY A 230 8.95 -19.02 -4.93
CA GLY A 230 7.57 -19.28 -4.55
C GLY A 230 6.68 -18.06 -4.38
N LEU A 231 7.09 -16.92 -4.94
CA LEU A 231 6.38 -15.67 -4.88
C LEU A 231 5.56 -15.44 -6.15
N GLN A 232 4.40 -14.85 -5.97
CA GLN A 232 3.59 -14.32 -7.07
C GLN A 232 3.31 -12.84 -6.80
N LEU A 233 3.36 -12.03 -7.85
CA LEU A 233 3.11 -10.60 -7.77
C LEU A 233 1.79 -10.27 -8.46
N GLY A 234 0.99 -9.44 -7.79
CA GLY A 234 -0.12 -8.71 -8.39
C GLY A 234 0.28 -7.26 -8.59
N PHE A 235 -0.25 -6.63 -9.62
CA PHE A 235 -0.11 -5.19 -9.85
C PHE A 235 -1.50 -4.61 -9.95
N ILE A 236 -1.78 -3.58 -9.16
CA ILE A 236 -3.10 -2.98 -9.06
C ILE A 236 -3.00 -1.47 -9.23
N SER A 237 -3.86 -0.89 -10.06
CA SER A 237 -4.09 0.54 -10.17
C SER A 237 -5.50 0.83 -9.70
N ARG A 238 -5.63 1.64 -8.65
CA ARG A 238 -6.94 2.04 -8.13
C ARG A 238 -7.41 3.30 -8.85
N THR A 239 -8.06 3.15 -10.01
CA THR A 239 -8.63 4.29 -10.73
C THR A 239 -10.02 4.62 -10.18
N GLY A 240 -10.32 5.91 -10.00
CA GLY A 240 -11.62 6.38 -9.46
C GLY A 240 -11.59 6.66 -7.95
N HIS A 241 -12.62 6.23 -7.23
CA HIS A 241 -12.70 6.40 -5.77
C HIS A 241 -11.83 5.36 -5.07
N ARG A 242 -11.22 5.71 -3.93
CA ARG A 242 -10.49 4.74 -3.09
C ARG A 242 -11.47 3.81 -2.40
N VAL A 243 -11.93 2.80 -3.15
CA VAL A 243 -12.78 1.73 -2.65
C VAL A 243 -11.88 0.68 -1.99
N GLY A 244 -12.39 -0.01 -0.96
CA GLY A 244 -11.67 -1.09 -0.28
C GLY A 244 -11.31 -2.25 -1.21
N ILE A 245 -10.66 -3.28 -0.66
CA ILE A 245 -10.38 -4.49 -1.44
C ILE A 245 -11.70 -5.24 -1.68
N GLY A 246 -11.98 -5.55 -2.94
CA GLY A 246 -13.04 -6.48 -3.31
C GLY A 246 -12.55 -7.92 -3.25
N ALA A 247 -13.38 -8.82 -2.71
CA ALA A 247 -13.11 -10.25 -2.67
C ALA A 247 -13.01 -10.85 -4.07
N ALA A 248 -13.83 -10.39 -5.03
CA ALA A 248 -13.79 -10.88 -6.41
C ALA A 248 -12.40 -10.71 -7.05
N ASN A 249 -11.75 -9.57 -6.81
CA ASN A 249 -10.41 -9.29 -7.35
C ASN A 249 -9.35 -10.25 -6.81
N VAL A 250 -9.46 -10.62 -5.53
CA VAL A 250 -8.54 -11.54 -4.87
C VAL A 250 -8.75 -12.95 -5.39
N LEU A 251 -10.01 -13.37 -5.56
CA LEU A 251 -10.36 -14.72 -6.01
C LEU A 251 -10.06 -14.95 -7.49
N ALA A 252 -10.13 -13.92 -8.33
CA ALA A 252 -9.79 -14.01 -9.74
C ALA A 252 -8.39 -14.60 -10.01
N LEU A 253 -7.42 -14.37 -9.10
CA LEU A 253 -6.10 -14.97 -9.25
C LEU A 253 -6.09 -16.48 -8.98
N PHE A 254 -6.89 -16.96 -8.03
CA PHE A 254 -7.01 -18.40 -7.78
C PHE A 254 -7.64 -19.10 -8.98
N GLU A 255 -8.65 -18.49 -9.58
CA GLU A 255 -9.31 -18.99 -10.80
C GLU A 255 -8.34 -19.01 -11.98
N ALA A 256 -7.60 -17.91 -12.22
CA ALA A 256 -6.64 -17.83 -13.32
C ALA A 256 -5.49 -18.85 -13.19
N ILE A 257 -5.08 -19.20 -11.98
CA ILE A 257 -4.09 -20.26 -11.75
C ILE A 257 -4.69 -21.63 -12.11
N ASP A 258 -5.90 -21.92 -11.62
CA ASP A 258 -6.59 -23.19 -11.85
C ASP A 258 -6.89 -23.43 -13.34
N GLU A 259 -7.18 -22.38 -14.11
CA GLU A 259 -7.40 -22.46 -15.57
C GLU A 259 -6.10 -22.63 -16.37
N SER A 260 -4.95 -22.30 -15.79
CA SER A 260 -3.63 -22.35 -16.45
C SER A 260 -2.87 -23.66 -16.26
N ASP A 261 -3.32 -24.50 -15.32
CA ASP A 261 -2.78 -25.83 -14.99
C ASP A 261 -3.50 -26.96 -15.77
#